data_AF-A0A4Q5Z4G2-F1
#
_entry.id   AF-A0A4Q5Z4G2-F1
#
_cell.length_a   1.000
_cell.length_b   1.000
_cell.length_c   1.000
_cell.angle_alpha   90.00
_cell.angle_beta   90.00
_cell.angle_gamma   90.00
#
_symmetry.space_group_name_H-M   'P 1'
#
loop_
_entity.id
_entity.type
_entity.pdbx_description
1 polymer ?
#
loop_
_entity_poly.entity_id
_entity_poly.type
_entity_poly.pdbx_seq_one_letter_code
_entity_poly.pdbx_strand_id
1 'polypeptide(L)'
;QYIQGVQSQKVVATVKHFAGNNQEWDRNNVSSDIDERTLREIYLPAFKMAVQEGEAGAVMDSYNLVNGEHATQNNHLNNEILKKEWRFDGILMSDWVATYDGVAAANGGLDLEMPSGEFMNRKTLLPAIRNGQVSEAVIDDKVRRILRIIFRFGFYDTKYTAQENRREIPENAQVALELAQNGIVLLKNEGKLLPLSKDIKSITVIGPNANGYVAAGGSSYTQPFQSVSLVEGIQQAFPGVRVNYVSGAIPKMEDYVEGSPFYIAAGSTEKGLKAAYFNNQELKGKPVATITDPKINHDWSHGPEVKGIGDDHFSIRFTGVLRPEKSGTYKIGVRGDDGYRLFIDDKQVIDLWNDHGATLKSVDMPLVAGHEYKVTLEYYENAGGASISMAAYQEKIDFSAAEEAASHADVVILAMGFDASSEGEGFDRTFELPPYQETLI
;
A
#
# COMPACT_ATOMS: atom_id res chain seq x y z
N GLN A 1 -5.87 14.79 21.01
CA GLN A 1 -4.45 15.16 21.19
C GLN A 1 -3.71 15.31 19.86
N TYR A 2 -3.47 14.24 19.09
CA TYR A 2 -2.77 14.33 17.78
C TYR A 2 -3.37 15.42 16.86
N ILE A 3 -4.70 15.37 16.65
CA ILE A 3 -5.44 16.35 15.83
C ILE A 3 -5.17 17.79 16.27
N GLN A 4 -5.31 18.07 17.57
CA GLN A 4 -5.04 19.41 18.13
C GLN A 4 -3.57 19.82 17.93
N GLY A 5 -2.63 18.89 18.09
CA GLY A 5 -1.21 19.10 17.86
C GLY A 5 -0.91 19.52 16.42
N VAL A 6 -1.39 18.75 15.44
CA VAL A 6 -1.25 19.06 14.00
C VAL A 6 -1.87 20.43 13.68
N GLN A 7 -3.09 20.67 14.15
CA GLN A 7 -3.81 21.91 13.85
C GLN A 7 -3.23 23.15 14.52
N SER A 8 -2.54 23.00 15.65
CA SER A 8 -1.79 24.10 16.28
C SER A 8 -0.71 24.68 15.36
N GLN A 9 -0.19 23.86 14.43
CA GLN A 9 0.80 24.24 13.42
C GLN A 9 0.17 24.76 12.13
N LYS A 10 -1.14 25.08 12.13
CA LYS A 10 -1.90 25.52 10.96
C LYS A 10 -1.95 24.50 9.82
N VAL A 11 -1.86 23.20 10.15
CA VAL A 11 -2.09 22.09 9.23
C VAL A 11 -3.47 21.49 9.50
N VAL A 12 -4.29 21.30 8.47
CA VAL A 12 -5.62 20.70 8.63
C VAL A 12 -5.47 19.20 8.82
N ALA A 13 -5.95 18.67 9.94
CA ALA A 13 -6.03 17.23 10.15
C ALA A 13 -7.31 16.67 9.52
N THR A 14 -7.18 15.57 8.78
CA THR A 14 -8.29 14.84 8.17
C THR A 14 -8.43 13.47 8.84
N VAL A 15 -9.54 13.22 9.51
CA VAL A 15 -9.80 11.91 10.14
C VAL A 15 -10.50 10.99 9.16
N LYS A 16 -10.00 9.76 9.02
CA LYS A 16 -10.38 8.82 7.96
C LYS A 16 -10.39 7.36 8.44
N HIS A 17 -11.16 6.44 7.84
CA HIS A 17 -12.15 6.65 6.77
C HIS A 17 -13.57 6.48 7.34
N PHE A 18 -14.45 7.45 7.11
CA PHE A 18 -15.79 7.56 7.70
C PHE A 18 -16.84 6.91 6.78
N ALA A 19 -17.42 5.75 7.07
CA ALA A 19 -17.14 4.83 8.17
C ALA A 19 -17.30 3.38 7.70
N GLY A 20 -16.90 2.42 8.53
CA GLY A 20 -17.08 0.99 8.23
C GLY A 20 -16.03 0.40 7.27
N ASN A 21 -15.01 1.16 6.86
CA ASN A 21 -13.89 0.62 6.08
C ASN A 21 -12.96 -0.19 6.99
N ASN A 22 -13.29 -1.46 7.21
CA ASN A 22 -12.60 -2.33 8.16
C ASN A 22 -11.90 -3.54 7.51
N GLN A 23 -11.90 -3.60 6.18
CA GLN A 23 -11.22 -4.59 5.36
C GLN A 23 -10.93 -3.96 3.99
N GLU A 24 -9.86 -4.39 3.33
CA GLU A 24 -9.50 -3.88 2.01
C GLU A 24 -10.14 -4.68 0.87
N TRP A 25 -10.54 -5.94 1.12
CA TRP A 25 -11.19 -6.79 0.12
C TRP A 25 -12.46 -6.14 -0.43
N ASP A 26 -12.44 -5.89 -1.75
CA ASP A 26 -13.51 -5.27 -2.52
C ASP A 26 -14.04 -3.97 -1.89
N ARG A 27 -13.14 -3.18 -1.29
CA ARG A 27 -13.47 -1.98 -0.51
C ARG A 27 -14.35 -0.96 -1.25
N ASN A 28 -14.34 -0.96 -2.58
CA ASN A 28 -15.17 -0.09 -3.41
C ASN A 28 -16.61 -0.55 -3.57
N ASN A 29 -16.92 -1.84 -3.35
CA ASN A 29 -18.23 -2.41 -3.68
C ASN A 29 -18.88 -3.20 -2.52
N VAL A 30 -18.10 -3.57 -1.51
CA VAL A 30 -18.64 -4.30 -0.35
C VAL A 30 -19.48 -3.36 0.53
N SER A 31 -20.58 -3.90 1.08
CA SER A 31 -21.39 -3.21 2.10
C SER A 31 -21.03 -3.70 3.49
N SER A 32 -20.72 -2.77 4.37
CA SER A 32 -20.67 -2.98 5.81
C SER A 32 -22.07 -2.79 6.38
N ASP A 33 -22.79 -3.90 6.56
CA ASP A 33 -24.14 -3.89 7.12
C ASP A 33 -24.07 -3.94 8.65
N ILE A 34 -24.20 -2.77 9.26
CA ILE A 34 -23.97 -2.52 10.68
C ILE A 34 -25.25 -1.96 11.30
N ASP A 35 -25.78 -2.62 12.32
CA ASP A 35 -26.93 -2.11 13.05
C ASP A 35 -26.59 -0.80 13.79
N GLU A 36 -27.58 0.07 13.96
CA GLU A 36 -27.37 1.42 14.51
C GLU A 36 -26.66 1.41 15.86
N ARG A 37 -26.94 0.42 16.72
CA ARG A 37 -26.29 0.35 18.04
C ARG A 37 -24.82 0.07 17.88
N THR A 38 -24.46 -0.95 17.09
CA THR A 38 -23.05 -1.28 16.83
C THR A 38 -22.32 -0.15 16.12
N LEU A 39 -22.96 0.51 15.14
CA LEU A 39 -22.41 1.67 14.46
C LEU A 39 -22.04 2.78 15.46
N ARG A 40 -22.95 3.09 16.39
CA ARG A 40 -22.80 4.13 17.40
C ARG A 40 -21.82 3.79 18.52
N GLU A 41 -21.77 2.52 18.95
CA GLU A 41 -20.98 2.09 20.10
C GLU A 41 -19.56 1.66 19.74
N ILE A 42 -19.30 1.23 18.49
CA ILE A 42 -18.01 0.68 18.07
C ILE A 42 -17.32 1.53 17.01
N TYR A 43 -18.01 1.86 15.92
CA TYR A 43 -17.35 2.43 14.73
C TYR A 43 -17.31 3.97 14.74
N LEU A 44 -18.34 4.63 15.26
CA LEU A 44 -18.45 6.08 15.32
C LEU A 44 -17.78 6.79 16.52
N PRO A 45 -17.52 6.19 17.70
CA PRO A 45 -16.99 6.92 18.86
C PRO A 45 -15.68 7.65 18.59
N ALA A 46 -14.73 7.04 17.86
CA ALA A 46 -13.46 7.66 17.53
C ALA A 46 -13.63 8.92 16.68
N PHE A 47 -14.52 8.88 15.67
CA PHE A 47 -14.85 10.04 14.84
C PHE A 47 -15.56 11.13 15.64
N LYS A 48 -16.50 10.75 16.52
CA LYS A 48 -17.20 11.70 17.39
C LYS A 48 -16.23 12.45 18.30
N MET A 49 -15.31 11.74 18.96
CA MET A 49 -14.26 12.36 19.78
C MET A 49 -13.34 13.24 18.94
N ALA A 50 -12.93 12.77 17.76
CA ALA A 50 -12.11 13.57 16.84
C ALA A 50 -12.77 14.88 16.43
N VAL A 51 -14.07 14.86 16.16
CA VAL A 51 -14.85 16.03 15.78
C VAL A 51 -15.09 16.96 16.96
N GLN A 52 -15.61 16.45 18.08
CA GLN A 52 -16.10 17.27 19.18
C GLN A 52 -15.01 17.70 20.16
N GLU A 53 -13.99 16.86 20.38
CA GLU A 53 -12.89 17.13 21.31
C GLU A 53 -11.59 17.46 20.57
N GLY A 54 -11.34 16.73 19.47
CA GLY A 54 -10.18 16.97 18.61
C GLY A 54 -10.31 18.22 17.75
N GLU A 55 -11.53 18.71 17.52
CA GLU A 55 -11.86 19.83 16.64
C GLU A 55 -11.30 19.62 15.22
N ALA A 56 -11.39 18.40 14.69
CA ALA A 56 -10.88 18.06 13.36
C ALA A 56 -11.38 19.05 12.29
N GLY A 57 -10.47 19.51 11.43
CA GLY A 57 -10.78 20.44 10.36
C GLY A 57 -11.38 19.76 9.13
N ALA A 58 -11.12 18.46 8.97
CA ALA A 58 -11.70 17.66 7.91
C ALA A 58 -11.99 16.21 8.33
N VAL A 59 -12.93 15.59 7.63
CA VAL A 59 -13.25 14.16 7.69
C VAL A 59 -13.25 13.63 6.26
N MET A 60 -12.78 12.39 6.06
CA MET A 60 -12.79 11.72 4.76
C MET A 60 -13.72 10.53 4.80
N ASP A 61 -14.69 10.49 3.90
CA ASP A 61 -15.61 9.37 3.69
C ASP A 61 -14.84 8.12 3.24
N SER A 62 -15.35 6.93 3.56
CA SER A 62 -14.78 5.67 3.11
C SER A 62 -15.17 5.27 1.69
N TYR A 63 -14.46 4.28 1.15
CA TYR A 63 -14.78 3.62 -0.13
C TYR A 63 -16.08 2.81 -0.09
N ASN A 64 -16.29 2.05 0.98
CA ASN A 64 -17.33 1.02 1.08
C ASN A 64 -18.74 1.59 1.17
N LEU A 65 -19.73 0.72 0.93
CA LEU A 65 -21.10 1.00 1.29
C LEU A 65 -21.28 0.77 2.79
N VAL A 66 -22.18 1.54 3.40
CA VAL A 66 -22.64 1.31 4.78
C VAL A 66 -24.15 1.14 4.73
N ASN A 67 -24.62 -0.04 5.11
CA ASN A 67 -26.04 -0.41 5.03
C ASN A 67 -26.65 -0.20 3.63
N GLY A 68 -25.90 -0.55 2.58
CA GLY A 68 -26.36 -0.54 1.19
C GLY A 68 -26.23 0.78 0.43
N GLU A 69 -25.59 1.81 1.00
CA GLU A 69 -25.33 3.09 0.33
C GLU A 69 -23.86 3.52 0.50
N HIS A 70 -23.21 3.95 -0.58
CA HIS A 70 -21.82 4.44 -0.52
C HIS A 70 -21.67 5.58 0.48
N ALA A 71 -20.61 5.56 1.30
CA ALA A 71 -20.40 6.54 2.36
C ALA A 71 -20.46 7.98 1.85
N THR A 72 -19.88 8.26 0.67
CA THR A 72 -19.86 9.57 0.01
C THR A 72 -21.23 10.14 -0.38
N GLN A 73 -22.29 9.34 -0.36
CA GLN A 73 -23.66 9.77 -0.61
C GLN A 73 -24.63 9.38 0.52
N ASN A 74 -24.12 8.84 1.63
CA ASN A 74 -24.94 8.38 2.74
C ASN A 74 -25.43 9.55 3.61
N ASN A 75 -26.69 9.97 3.39
CA ASN A 75 -27.29 11.10 4.10
C ASN A 75 -27.34 10.90 5.63
N HIS A 76 -27.54 9.66 6.09
CA HIS A 76 -27.61 9.36 7.51
C HIS A 76 -26.26 9.63 8.20
N LEU A 77 -25.18 9.10 7.65
CA LEU A 77 -23.82 9.34 8.17
C LEU A 77 -23.44 10.83 8.07
N ASN A 78 -23.59 11.42 6.89
CA ASN A 78 -22.91 12.67 6.56
C ASN A 78 -23.71 13.88 7.04
N ASN A 79 -25.01 13.93 6.73
CA ASN A 79 -25.85 15.06 7.11
C ASN A 79 -26.45 14.90 8.51
N GLU A 80 -27.00 13.74 8.86
CA GLU A 80 -27.73 13.55 10.11
C GLU A 80 -26.79 13.42 11.31
N ILE A 81 -25.80 12.54 11.22
CA ILE A 81 -24.86 12.30 12.30
C ILE A 81 -23.77 13.37 12.33
N LEU A 82 -22.91 13.39 11.31
CA LEU A 82 -21.70 14.22 11.34
C LEU A 82 -22.04 15.71 11.40
N LYS A 83 -22.84 16.21 10.45
CA LYS A 83 -23.12 17.65 10.34
C LYS A 83 -24.18 18.15 11.32
N LYS A 84 -25.30 17.43 11.51
CA LYS A 84 -26.41 17.90 12.37
C LYS A 84 -26.23 17.50 13.83
N GLU A 85 -26.03 16.23 14.15
CA GLU A 85 -25.91 15.77 15.54
C GLU A 85 -24.60 16.23 16.18
N TRP A 86 -23.46 15.99 15.53
CA TRP A 86 -22.15 16.34 16.10
C TRP A 86 -21.73 17.78 15.83
N ARG A 87 -22.51 18.51 15.03
CA ARG A 87 -22.26 19.92 14.65
C ARG A 87 -20.93 20.11 13.93
N PHE A 88 -20.46 19.10 13.18
CA PHE A 88 -19.25 19.23 12.40
C PHE A 88 -19.36 20.35 11.37
N ASP A 89 -18.40 21.26 11.41
CA ASP A 89 -18.40 22.46 10.58
C ASP A 89 -17.17 22.55 9.66
N GLY A 90 -16.35 21.50 9.61
CA GLY A 90 -15.24 21.35 8.66
C GLY A 90 -15.66 20.83 7.30
N ILE A 91 -14.67 20.32 6.56
CA ILE A 91 -14.82 19.73 5.22
C ILE A 91 -15.05 18.23 5.33
N LEU A 92 -16.10 17.72 4.68
CA LEU A 92 -16.22 16.29 4.37
C LEU A 92 -15.75 16.04 2.94
N MET A 93 -14.71 15.22 2.77
CA MET A 93 -14.17 14.88 1.45
C MET A 93 -14.31 13.39 1.14
N SER A 94 -14.27 13.01 -0.13
CA SER A 94 -14.24 11.61 -0.51
C SER A 94 -12.84 11.06 -0.27
N ASP A 95 -12.73 9.75 -0.09
CA ASP A 95 -11.48 9.08 -0.43
C ASP A 95 -11.20 9.24 -1.94
N TRP A 96 -10.01 8.87 -2.37
CA TRP A 96 -9.60 8.94 -3.77
C TRP A 96 -10.56 8.15 -4.64
N VAL A 97 -11.12 8.76 -5.69
CA VAL A 97 -12.04 8.10 -6.66
C VAL A 97 -13.27 7.41 -6.04
N ALA A 98 -13.62 7.69 -4.78
CA ALA A 98 -14.73 7.05 -4.06
C ALA A 98 -16.09 7.75 -4.25
N THR A 99 -16.26 8.49 -5.35
CA THR A 99 -17.53 9.16 -5.68
C THR A 99 -18.17 8.48 -6.89
N TYR A 100 -19.47 8.22 -6.83
CA TYR A 100 -20.17 7.37 -7.82
C TYR A 100 -21.33 8.08 -8.53
N ASP A 101 -21.96 9.05 -7.85
CA ASP A 101 -23.03 9.88 -8.42
C ASP A 101 -22.95 11.30 -7.85
N GLY A 102 -22.85 12.30 -8.74
CA GLY A 102 -22.64 13.69 -8.32
C GLY A 102 -23.87 14.32 -7.64
N VAL A 103 -25.08 13.94 -8.04
CA VAL A 103 -26.32 14.46 -7.44
C VAL A 103 -26.56 13.81 -6.08
N ALA A 104 -26.37 12.49 -5.98
CA ALA A 104 -26.48 11.75 -4.74
C ALA A 104 -25.43 12.21 -3.74
N ALA A 105 -24.16 12.35 -4.13
CA ALA A 105 -23.11 12.86 -3.25
C ALA A 105 -23.38 14.31 -2.80
N ALA A 106 -23.86 15.18 -3.70
CA ALA A 106 -24.24 16.54 -3.36
C ALA A 106 -25.34 16.57 -2.28
N ASN A 107 -26.41 15.81 -2.46
CA ASN A 107 -27.50 15.77 -1.49
C ASN A 107 -27.14 14.97 -0.22
N GLY A 108 -26.30 13.94 -0.36
CA GLY A 108 -25.83 13.05 0.70
C GLY A 108 -24.91 13.74 1.70
N GLY A 109 -24.16 14.75 1.27
CA GLY A 109 -23.43 15.63 2.19
C GLY A 109 -21.97 15.86 1.83
N LEU A 110 -21.42 15.20 0.82
CA LEU A 110 -20.03 15.35 0.42
C LEU A 110 -19.68 16.79 0.01
N ASP A 111 -18.64 17.39 0.60
CA ASP A 111 -18.25 18.77 0.30
C ASP A 111 -17.18 18.88 -0.79
N LEU A 112 -16.27 17.91 -0.86
CA LEU A 112 -15.12 17.90 -1.77
C LEU A 112 -14.89 16.50 -2.37
N GLU A 113 -14.93 16.40 -3.69
CA GLU A 113 -14.56 15.18 -4.42
C GLU A 113 -13.05 15.14 -4.68
N MET A 114 -12.43 13.98 -4.42
CA MET A 114 -11.00 13.71 -4.59
C MET A 114 -10.79 12.58 -5.62
N PRO A 115 -9.73 12.61 -6.45
CA PRO A 115 -8.74 13.67 -6.61
C PRO A 115 -9.26 14.93 -7.31
N SER A 116 -10.31 14.77 -8.11
CA SER A 116 -10.82 15.81 -9.00
C SER A 116 -12.32 15.68 -9.16
N GLY A 117 -12.98 16.77 -9.59
CA GLY A 117 -14.44 16.80 -9.76
C GLY A 117 -14.91 16.02 -11.00
N GLU A 118 -14.94 14.70 -10.96
CA GLU A 118 -15.44 13.87 -12.05
C GLU A 118 -16.97 13.76 -12.03
N PHE A 119 -17.56 13.68 -10.84
CA PHE A 119 -19.01 13.55 -10.64
C PHE A 119 -19.64 14.86 -10.15
N MET A 120 -19.03 15.53 -9.17
CA MET A 120 -19.46 16.81 -8.58
C MET A 120 -18.97 18.03 -9.36
N ASN A 121 -19.12 18.01 -10.69
CA ASN A 121 -18.75 19.12 -11.56
C ASN A 121 -19.93 19.91 -12.12
N ARG A 122 -19.60 21.01 -12.79
CA ARG A 122 -20.57 21.90 -13.44
C ARG A 122 -21.48 21.19 -14.42
N LYS A 123 -20.98 20.21 -15.18
CA LYS A 123 -21.76 19.50 -16.21
C LYS A 123 -22.88 18.67 -15.57
N THR A 124 -22.62 18.07 -14.40
CA THR A 124 -23.58 17.28 -13.64
C THR A 124 -24.49 18.15 -12.77
N LEU A 125 -23.91 19.06 -11.98
CA LEU A 125 -24.65 19.77 -10.93
C LEU A 125 -25.46 20.97 -11.45
N LEU A 126 -25.01 21.68 -12.48
CA LEU A 126 -25.74 22.86 -12.97
C LEU A 126 -27.13 22.50 -13.55
N PRO A 127 -27.29 21.43 -14.34
CA PRO A 127 -28.62 20.94 -14.72
C PRO A 127 -29.46 20.49 -13.53
N ALA A 128 -28.86 19.77 -12.56
CA ALA A 128 -29.52 19.28 -11.36
C ALA A 128 -30.04 20.43 -10.46
N ILE A 129 -29.35 21.57 -10.47
CA ILE A 129 -29.82 22.78 -9.79
C ILE A 129 -31.02 23.39 -10.52
N ARG A 130 -30.92 23.52 -11.85
CA ARG A 130 -31.96 24.13 -12.69
C ARG A 130 -33.26 23.35 -12.69
N ASN A 131 -33.21 22.03 -12.52
CA ASN A 131 -34.40 21.18 -12.49
C ASN A 131 -34.89 20.85 -11.06
N GLY A 132 -34.22 21.39 -10.02
CA GLY A 132 -34.63 21.24 -8.62
C GLY A 132 -34.22 19.93 -7.95
N GLN A 133 -33.38 19.10 -8.57
CA GLN A 133 -32.82 17.90 -7.93
C GLN A 133 -31.79 18.21 -6.84
N VAL A 134 -31.09 19.34 -6.96
CA VAL A 134 -30.16 19.87 -5.95
C VAL A 134 -30.51 21.34 -5.71
N SER A 135 -30.62 21.78 -4.47
CA SER A 135 -30.84 23.21 -4.21
C SER A 135 -29.53 23.99 -4.29
N GLU A 136 -29.58 25.26 -4.71
CA GLU A 136 -28.40 26.15 -4.67
C GLU A 136 -27.82 26.26 -3.25
N ALA A 137 -28.68 26.26 -2.23
CA ALA A 137 -28.29 26.26 -0.82
C ALA A 137 -27.43 25.05 -0.41
N VAL A 138 -27.64 23.88 -1.03
CA VAL A 138 -26.81 22.69 -0.81
C VAL A 138 -25.39 22.91 -1.34
N ILE A 139 -25.25 23.57 -2.49
CA ILE A 139 -23.94 23.90 -3.05
C ILE A 139 -23.27 25.02 -2.23
N ASP A 140 -24.02 26.03 -1.82
CA ASP A 140 -23.53 27.11 -0.97
C ASP A 140 -22.97 26.61 0.37
N ASP A 141 -23.59 25.61 0.99
CA ASP A 141 -23.06 25.02 2.23
C ASP A 141 -21.70 24.36 2.03
N LYS A 142 -21.53 23.61 0.95
CA LYS A 142 -20.28 22.93 0.60
C LYS A 142 -19.15 23.93 0.36
N VAL A 143 -19.42 24.94 -0.46
CA VAL A 143 -18.47 26.03 -0.73
C VAL A 143 -18.13 26.78 0.58
N ARG A 144 -19.14 27.06 1.41
CA ARG A 144 -18.94 27.73 2.71
C ARG A 144 -18.04 26.92 3.65
N ARG A 145 -18.15 25.60 3.69
CA ARG A 145 -17.30 24.71 4.51
C ARG A 145 -15.85 24.73 4.03
N ILE A 146 -15.62 24.64 2.73
CA ILE A 146 -14.28 24.75 2.14
C ILE A 146 -13.66 26.11 2.47
N LEU A 147 -14.38 27.20 2.21
CA LEU A 147 -13.92 28.54 2.53
C LEU A 147 -13.68 28.73 4.03
N ARG A 148 -14.54 28.19 4.89
CA ARG A 148 -14.39 28.27 6.35
C ARG A 148 -13.04 27.72 6.79
N ILE A 149 -12.62 26.56 6.27
CA ILE A 149 -11.31 25.98 6.61
C ILE A 149 -10.16 26.83 6.06
N ILE A 150 -10.25 27.31 4.82
CA ILE A 150 -9.26 28.22 4.23
C ILE A 150 -9.02 29.44 5.12
N PHE A 151 -10.09 30.09 5.61
CA PHE A 151 -9.97 31.25 6.50
C PHE A 151 -9.57 30.86 7.93
N ARG A 152 -10.14 29.80 8.51
CA ARG A 152 -9.85 29.33 9.89
C ARG A 152 -8.37 29.01 10.09
N PHE A 153 -7.73 28.45 9.06
CA PHE A 153 -6.32 28.07 9.09
C PHE A 153 -5.39 29.16 8.52
N GLY A 154 -5.95 30.28 8.05
CA GLY A 154 -5.17 31.45 7.59
C GLY A 154 -4.54 31.29 6.21
N PHE A 155 -5.02 30.35 5.39
CA PHE A 155 -4.48 30.11 4.04
C PHE A 155 -4.79 31.24 3.06
N TYR A 156 -5.86 31.99 3.30
CA TYR A 156 -6.17 33.18 2.52
C TYR A 156 -5.20 34.32 2.80
N ASP A 157 -4.87 34.54 4.07
CA ASP A 157 -4.07 35.68 4.53
C ASP A 157 -2.56 35.41 4.44
N THR A 158 -2.16 34.14 4.53
CA THR A 158 -0.76 33.73 4.54
C THR A 158 -0.35 33.29 3.15
N LYS A 159 0.48 34.09 2.48
CA LYS A 159 1.10 33.67 1.22
C LYS A 159 1.94 32.41 1.48
N TYR A 160 1.74 31.37 0.67
CA TYR A 160 2.62 30.21 0.68
C TYR A 160 4.05 30.64 0.32
N THR A 161 4.96 30.57 1.29
CA THR A 161 6.37 30.97 1.13
C THR A 161 7.33 29.82 1.40
N ALA A 162 6.84 28.60 1.57
CA ALA A 162 7.69 27.46 1.82
C ALA A 162 8.61 27.24 0.61
N GLN A 163 9.91 27.44 0.81
CA GLN A 163 10.92 26.84 -0.04
C GLN A 163 10.92 25.34 0.29
N GLU A 164 10.94 24.48 -0.73
CA GLU A 164 11.15 23.04 -0.55
C GLU A 164 12.57 22.77 -0.06
N ASN A 165 12.86 23.13 1.18
CA ASN A 165 14.08 22.73 1.85
C ASN A 165 13.79 21.41 2.55
N ARG A 166 13.78 20.31 1.77
CA ARG A 166 13.77 18.95 2.30
C ARG A 166 15.06 18.72 3.08
N ARG A 167 15.04 19.07 4.36
CA ARG A 167 16.18 18.91 5.27
C ARG A 167 15.73 18.12 6.48
N GLU A 168 16.58 17.20 6.88
CA GLU A 168 16.46 16.49 8.15
C GLU A 168 16.54 17.47 9.34
N ILE A 169 15.59 17.34 10.26
CA ILE A 169 15.52 18.09 11.50
C ILE A 169 15.81 17.09 12.63
N PRO A 170 16.96 17.17 13.33
CA PRO A 170 17.34 16.21 14.36
C PRO A 170 16.29 16.03 15.47
N GLU A 171 15.59 17.10 15.84
CA GLU A 171 14.52 17.07 16.84
C GLU A 171 13.35 16.19 16.39
N ASN A 172 13.03 16.14 15.09
CA ASN A 172 11.98 15.27 14.57
C ASN A 172 12.40 13.79 14.65
N ALA A 173 13.68 13.48 14.41
CA ALA A 173 14.21 12.12 14.55
C ALA A 173 14.14 11.64 16.00
N GLN A 174 14.42 12.53 16.97
CA GLN A 174 14.29 12.23 18.40
C GLN A 174 12.83 11.94 18.80
N VAL A 175 11.87 12.75 18.33
CA VAL A 175 10.44 12.51 18.58
C VAL A 175 9.99 11.17 17.97
N ALA A 176 10.45 10.83 16.77
CA ALA A 176 10.15 9.54 16.14
C ALA A 176 10.70 8.36 16.95
N LEU A 177 11.93 8.49 17.47
CA LEU A 177 12.54 7.48 18.34
C LEU A 177 11.75 7.29 19.65
N GLU A 178 11.36 8.39 20.30
CA GLU A 178 10.57 8.34 21.53
C GLU A 178 9.20 7.70 21.30
N LEU A 179 8.52 8.04 20.21
CA LEU A 179 7.24 7.42 19.84
C LEU A 179 7.40 5.92 19.63
N ALA A 180 8.43 5.49 18.89
CA ALA A 180 8.73 4.08 18.67
C ALA A 180 9.02 3.34 19.99
N GLN A 181 9.85 3.90 20.87
CA GLN A 181 10.19 3.31 22.16
C GLN A 181 8.97 3.14 23.08
N ASN A 182 8.05 4.11 23.10
CA ASN A 182 6.82 4.06 23.89
C ASN A 182 5.73 3.16 23.27
N GLY A 183 5.87 2.81 21.98
CA GLY A 183 4.95 1.91 21.28
C GLY A 183 5.29 0.42 21.42
N ILE A 184 6.50 0.06 21.86
CA ILE A 184 6.92 -1.35 22.01
C ILE A 184 6.22 -2.00 23.21
N VAL A 185 5.66 -3.20 22.99
CA VAL A 185 5.01 -4.01 24.02
C VAL A 185 5.81 -5.29 24.27
N LEU A 186 6.26 -5.49 25.51
CA LEU A 186 6.90 -6.73 25.94
C LEU A 186 5.85 -7.80 26.24
N LEU A 187 5.74 -8.82 25.37
CA LEU A 187 4.75 -9.89 25.53
C LEU A 187 5.22 -11.03 26.45
N LYS A 188 6.52 -11.37 26.41
CA LYS A 188 7.09 -12.51 27.13
C LYS A 188 8.53 -12.23 27.54
N ASN A 189 8.90 -12.57 28.77
CA ASN A 189 10.28 -12.50 29.28
C ASN A 189 10.53 -13.59 30.31
N GLU A 190 11.01 -14.74 29.85
CA GLU A 190 11.34 -15.89 30.70
C GLU A 190 12.82 -15.88 31.08
N GLY A 191 13.16 -16.45 32.25
CA GLY A 191 14.56 -16.59 32.68
C GLY A 191 15.30 -15.27 32.94
N LYS A 192 14.60 -14.13 32.98
CA LYS A 192 15.19 -12.79 33.03
C LYS A 192 16.16 -12.53 31.86
N LEU A 193 15.80 -13.01 30.67
CA LEU A 193 16.58 -12.78 29.45
C LEU A 193 16.71 -11.28 29.14
N LEU A 194 15.61 -10.54 29.32
CA LEU A 194 15.59 -9.09 29.13
C LEU A 194 15.55 -8.33 30.48
N PRO A 195 16.25 -7.18 30.59
CA PRO A 195 17.14 -6.59 29.58
C PRO A 195 18.42 -7.42 29.39
N LEU A 196 19.00 -7.40 28.19
CA LEU A 196 20.21 -8.16 27.89
C LEU A 196 21.36 -7.76 28.83
N SER A 197 22.13 -8.76 29.28
CA SER A 197 23.29 -8.53 30.13
C SER A 197 24.37 -7.75 29.38
N LYS A 198 25.10 -6.88 30.09
CA LYS A 198 26.28 -6.18 29.56
C LYS A 198 27.49 -7.11 29.38
N ASP A 199 27.44 -8.31 29.94
CA ASP A 199 28.55 -9.26 29.91
C ASP A 199 28.61 -10.10 28.63
N ILE A 200 27.52 -10.10 27.83
CA ILE A 200 27.48 -10.80 26.54
C ILE A 200 28.63 -10.33 25.64
N LYS A 201 29.19 -11.26 24.87
CA LYS A 201 30.30 -11.01 23.95
C LYS A 201 29.85 -11.08 22.50
N SER A 202 28.71 -11.70 22.24
CA SER A 202 28.18 -11.87 20.89
C SER A 202 26.66 -11.88 20.83
N ILE A 203 26.14 -11.21 19.81
CA ILE A 203 24.72 -11.21 19.43
C ILE A 203 24.64 -11.62 17.96
N THR A 204 23.75 -12.54 17.62
CA THR A 204 23.40 -12.84 16.23
C THR A 204 21.98 -12.34 15.98
N VAL A 205 21.82 -11.47 14.97
CA VAL A 205 20.51 -10.99 14.51
C VAL A 205 20.14 -11.70 13.21
N ILE A 206 18.96 -12.29 13.15
CA ILE A 206 18.50 -13.10 12.00
C ILE A 206 17.10 -12.64 11.62
N GLY A 207 16.82 -12.54 10.33
CA GLY A 207 15.46 -12.41 9.83
C GLY A 207 15.24 -11.29 8.82
N PRO A 208 14.09 -11.31 8.13
CA PRO A 208 13.79 -10.37 7.05
C PRO A 208 13.67 -8.92 7.53
N ASN A 209 13.26 -8.70 8.79
CA ASN A 209 13.06 -7.36 9.36
C ASN A 209 14.29 -6.84 10.13
N ALA A 210 15.43 -7.52 10.05
CA ALA A 210 16.63 -7.18 10.83
C ALA A 210 17.38 -5.96 10.28
N ASN A 211 17.48 -5.84 8.95
CA ASN A 211 18.35 -4.86 8.30
C ASN A 211 17.63 -4.09 7.18
N GLY A 212 16.80 -3.14 7.57
CA GLY A 212 16.10 -2.23 6.66
C GLY A 212 15.09 -1.36 7.41
N TYR A 213 14.42 -0.48 6.66
CA TYR A 213 13.26 0.27 7.15
C TYR A 213 12.00 -0.57 6.95
N VAL A 214 11.38 -0.99 8.06
CA VAL A 214 10.14 -1.78 8.04
C VAL A 214 8.97 -0.83 8.18
N ALA A 215 8.09 -0.82 7.17
CA ALA A 215 6.87 -0.02 7.15
C ALA A 215 5.76 -0.79 6.45
N ALA A 216 4.52 -0.41 6.73
CA ALA A 216 3.34 -0.87 5.98
C ALA A 216 3.28 -0.19 4.60
N GLY A 217 2.57 -0.81 3.66
CA GLY A 217 2.37 -0.29 2.31
C GLY A 217 1.22 0.73 2.18
N GLY A 218 1.03 1.22 0.95
CA GLY A 218 -0.09 2.10 0.59
C GLY A 218 0.10 3.58 0.92
N SER A 219 -1.00 4.34 0.98
CA SER A 219 -1.01 5.80 1.20
C SER A 219 -0.42 6.26 2.54
N SER A 220 -0.19 5.34 3.48
CA SER A 220 0.46 5.62 4.76
C SER A 220 2.00 5.55 4.70
N TYR A 221 2.56 4.99 3.63
CA TYR A 221 4.00 4.86 3.45
C TYR A 221 4.63 6.25 3.31
N THR A 222 5.75 6.45 3.99
CA THR A 222 6.59 7.65 3.85
C THR A 222 8.04 7.23 3.74
N GLN A 223 8.77 7.86 2.82
CA GLN A 223 10.21 7.67 2.70
C GLN A 223 10.91 8.54 3.75
N PRO A 224 11.58 7.96 4.75
CA PRO A 224 12.24 8.74 5.78
C PRO A 224 13.53 9.38 5.23
N PHE A 225 13.98 10.47 5.84
CA PHE A 225 15.30 11.05 5.56
C PHE A 225 16.43 10.08 5.95
N GLN A 226 16.27 9.42 7.10
CA GLN A 226 17.16 8.40 7.62
C GLN A 226 16.34 7.37 8.40
N SER A 227 16.81 6.13 8.45
CA SER A 227 16.26 5.06 9.29
C SER A 227 17.40 4.32 9.97
N VAL A 228 17.19 3.87 11.20
CA VAL A 228 18.11 2.98 11.91
C VAL A 228 17.53 1.58 11.88
N SER A 229 18.24 0.62 11.27
CA SER A 229 17.82 -0.78 11.26
C SER A 229 17.98 -1.41 12.65
N LEU A 230 17.34 -2.56 12.89
CA LEU A 230 17.49 -3.27 14.16
C LEU A 230 18.96 -3.67 14.40
N VAL A 231 19.66 -4.14 13.36
CA VAL A 231 21.08 -4.50 13.44
C VAL A 231 21.93 -3.29 13.83
N GLU A 232 21.71 -2.14 13.18
CA GLU A 232 22.41 -0.89 13.48
C GLU A 232 22.14 -0.41 14.91
N GLY A 233 20.87 -0.45 15.35
CA GLY A 233 20.47 -0.07 16.70
C GLY A 233 21.13 -0.94 17.78
N ILE A 234 21.21 -2.26 17.55
CA ILE A 234 21.89 -3.19 18.46
C ILE A 234 23.41 -2.94 18.49
N GLN A 235 24.04 -2.69 17.34
CA GLN A 235 25.47 -2.34 17.27
C GLN A 235 25.78 -1.05 18.05
N GLN A 236 24.90 -0.05 17.96
CA GLN A 236 25.04 1.21 18.71
C GLN A 236 24.82 1.02 20.22
N ALA A 237 23.86 0.18 20.62
CA ALA A 237 23.54 -0.07 22.03
C ALA A 237 24.58 -0.94 22.76
N PHE A 238 25.30 -1.80 22.04
CA PHE A 238 26.30 -2.73 22.59
C PHE A 238 27.69 -2.55 21.95
N PRO A 239 28.34 -1.38 22.14
CA PRO A 239 29.67 -1.14 21.58
C PRO A 239 30.68 -2.13 22.17
N GLY A 240 31.39 -2.85 21.29
CA GLY A 240 32.39 -3.86 21.68
C GLY A 240 31.86 -5.29 21.79
N VAL A 241 30.55 -5.51 21.60
CA VAL A 241 29.96 -6.84 21.41
C VAL A 241 30.04 -7.21 19.93
N ARG A 242 30.40 -8.46 19.62
CA ARG A 242 30.40 -8.97 18.24
C ARG A 242 28.96 -9.16 17.77
N VAL A 243 28.49 -8.29 16.89
CA VAL A 243 27.15 -8.41 16.28
C VAL A 243 27.29 -9.06 14.90
N ASN A 244 26.69 -10.24 14.72
CA ASN A 244 26.56 -10.90 13.42
C ASN A 244 25.14 -10.68 12.86
N TYR A 245 25.02 -10.55 11.55
CA TYR A 245 23.74 -10.44 10.86
C TYR A 245 23.64 -11.50 9.76
N VAL A 246 22.52 -12.23 9.73
CA VAL A 246 22.19 -13.20 8.69
C VAL A 246 20.96 -12.71 7.93
N SER A 247 21.19 -12.17 6.72
CA SER A 247 20.11 -11.68 5.83
C SER A 247 19.35 -12.79 5.11
N GLY A 248 20.05 -13.87 4.74
CA GLY A 248 19.61 -14.82 3.73
C GLY A 248 18.89 -16.07 4.24
N ALA A 249 18.26 -16.02 5.42
CA ALA A 249 17.54 -17.20 5.91
C ALA A 249 16.24 -17.44 5.12
N ILE A 250 15.56 -16.38 4.65
CA ILE A 250 14.27 -16.49 3.97
C ILE A 250 14.41 -15.93 2.54
N PRO A 251 14.22 -16.75 1.50
CA PRO A 251 14.31 -16.29 0.13
C PRO A 251 13.08 -15.45 -0.27
N LYS A 252 13.31 -14.42 -1.09
CA LYS A 252 12.24 -13.61 -1.70
C LYS A 252 12.11 -13.92 -3.20
N MET A 253 10.97 -13.59 -3.80
CA MET A 253 10.77 -13.82 -5.25
C MET A 253 11.85 -13.09 -6.08
N GLU A 254 12.19 -11.88 -5.66
CA GLU A 254 13.13 -10.99 -6.31
C GLU A 254 14.54 -11.61 -6.40
N ASP A 255 14.93 -12.44 -5.43
CA ASP A 255 16.20 -13.18 -5.43
C ASP A 255 16.30 -14.17 -6.60
N TYR A 256 15.17 -14.56 -7.17
CA TYR A 256 15.08 -15.55 -8.24
C TYR A 256 14.84 -14.96 -9.64
N VAL A 257 14.59 -13.65 -9.74
CA VAL A 257 14.35 -12.96 -11.01
C VAL A 257 15.49 -13.22 -11.99
N GLU A 258 16.74 -12.96 -11.58
CA GLU A 258 17.91 -13.11 -12.46
C GLU A 258 18.16 -14.57 -12.90
N GLY A 259 17.79 -15.53 -12.06
CA GLY A 259 17.95 -16.97 -12.33
C GLY A 259 16.80 -17.58 -13.12
N SER A 260 15.75 -16.81 -13.42
CA SER A 260 14.54 -17.34 -14.03
C SER A 260 14.79 -17.82 -15.47
N PRO A 261 14.31 -19.02 -15.85
CA PRO A 261 14.61 -19.60 -17.16
C PRO A 261 13.66 -19.10 -18.26
N PHE A 262 13.50 -17.78 -18.38
CA PHE A 262 12.74 -17.14 -19.45
C PHE A 262 13.63 -16.85 -20.66
N TYR A 263 13.08 -17.07 -21.85
CA TYR A 263 13.73 -16.83 -23.14
C TYR A 263 12.77 -16.16 -24.11
N ILE A 264 13.30 -15.27 -24.96
CA ILE A 264 12.49 -14.38 -25.81
C ILE A 264 11.63 -15.11 -26.86
N ALA A 265 11.92 -16.38 -27.14
CA ALA A 265 11.23 -17.24 -28.09
C ALA A 265 11.66 -18.71 -27.92
N ALA A 266 10.85 -19.62 -28.46
CA ALA A 266 11.18 -21.03 -28.58
C ALA A 266 12.53 -21.24 -29.30
N GLY A 267 13.38 -22.11 -28.76
CA GLY A 267 14.73 -22.38 -29.25
C GLY A 267 15.76 -21.27 -29.01
N SER A 268 15.37 -20.12 -28.45
CA SER A 268 16.30 -19.01 -28.20
C SER A 268 17.26 -19.32 -27.04
N THR A 269 18.48 -18.78 -27.10
CA THR A 269 19.42 -18.73 -25.97
C THR A 269 19.44 -17.35 -25.30
N GLU A 270 18.82 -16.34 -25.92
CA GLU A 270 18.69 -15.00 -25.35
C GLU A 270 17.63 -15.00 -24.24
N LYS A 271 18.08 -14.62 -23.04
CA LYS A 271 17.28 -14.59 -21.81
C LYS A 271 16.31 -13.41 -21.82
N GLY A 272 15.19 -13.57 -21.12
CA GLY A 272 14.16 -12.54 -20.97
C GLY A 272 12.88 -12.83 -21.75
N LEU A 273 12.01 -11.83 -21.83
CA LEU A 273 10.76 -11.86 -22.59
C LEU A 273 10.69 -10.65 -23.53
N LYS A 274 9.91 -10.75 -24.61
CA LYS A 274 9.58 -9.60 -25.44
C LYS A 274 8.45 -8.80 -24.79
N ALA A 275 8.69 -7.55 -24.45
CA ALA A 275 7.72 -6.64 -23.85
C ALA A 275 7.14 -5.72 -24.92
N ALA A 276 5.84 -5.86 -25.22
CA ALA A 276 5.09 -5.00 -26.11
C ALA A 276 4.27 -3.98 -25.30
N TYR A 277 4.55 -2.69 -25.48
CA TYR A 277 3.95 -1.59 -24.73
C TYR A 277 2.78 -0.96 -25.49
N PHE A 278 1.69 -0.67 -24.79
CA PHE A 278 0.48 -0.05 -25.33
C PHE A 278 0.12 1.19 -24.51
N ASN A 279 -0.32 2.26 -25.18
CA ASN A 279 -0.73 3.52 -24.55
C ASN A 279 -2.21 3.52 -24.12
N ASN A 280 -2.70 2.36 -23.67
CA ASN A 280 -4.03 2.13 -23.13
C ASN A 280 -3.96 0.89 -22.21
N GLN A 281 -4.92 0.73 -21.32
CA GLN A 281 -4.95 -0.36 -20.34
C GLN A 281 -5.42 -1.70 -20.95
N GLU A 282 -6.13 -1.66 -22.09
CA GLU A 282 -6.80 -2.84 -22.62
C GLU A 282 -5.97 -3.66 -23.61
N LEU A 283 -4.66 -3.35 -23.76
CA LEU A 283 -3.76 -4.00 -24.70
C LEU A 283 -4.27 -3.95 -26.16
N LYS A 284 -5.01 -2.88 -26.50
CA LYS A 284 -5.66 -2.72 -27.81
C LYS A 284 -4.77 -1.98 -28.79
N GLY A 285 -4.93 -2.36 -30.07
CA GLY A 285 -4.24 -1.72 -31.19
C GLY A 285 -2.82 -2.25 -31.41
N LYS A 286 -2.01 -1.47 -32.13
CA LYS A 286 -0.61 -1.80 -32.38
C LYS A 286 0.23 -1.32 -31.19
N PRO A 287 1.18 -2.12 -30.67
CA PRO A 287 2.06 -1.66 -29.62
C PRO A 287 2.89 -0.46 -30.08
N VAL A 288 3.08 0.50 -29.17
CA VAL A 288 3.89 1.71 -29.36
C VAL A 288 5.35 1.34 -29.48
N ALA A 289 5.81 0.38 -28.67
CA ALA A 289 7.16 -0.15 -28.70
C ALA A 289 7.17 -1.66 -28.42
N THR A 290 8.21 -2.34 -28.87
CA THR A 290 8.50 -3.72 -28.49
C THR A 290 10.00 -3.84 -28.23
N ILE A 291 10.35 -4.27 -27.02
CA ILE A 291 11.75 -4.39 -26.57
C ILE A 291 11.99 -5.80 -26.01
N THR A 292 13.25 -6.22 -25.91
CA THR A 292 13.64 -7.36 -25.09
C THR A 292 13.81 -6.88 -23.65
N ASP A 293 13.08 -7.52 -22.74
CA ASP A 293 13.23 -7.32 -21.30
C ASP A 293 13.96 -8.53 -20.68
N PRO A 294 15.21 -8.37 -20.24
CA PRO A 294 16.01 -9.48 -19.74
C PRO A 294 15.61 -9.98 -18.35
N LYS A 295 14.85 -9.19 -17.57
CA LYS A 295 14.65 -9.45 -16.14
C LYS A 295 13.18 -9.42 -15.70
N ILE A 296 12.34 -8.60 -16.32
CA ILE A 296 10.94 -8.40 -15.88
C ILE A 296 10.93 -8.10 -14.37
N ASN A 297 11.57 -7.00 -13.99
CA ASN A 297 11.68 -6.55 -12.61
C ASN A 297 11.80 -5.02 -12.60
N HIS A 298 10.65 -4.36 -12.50
CA HIS A 298 10.53 -2.92 -12.62
C HIS A 298 9.70 -2.34 -11.48
N ASP A 299 10.19 -1.21 -10.98
CA ASP A 299 9.48 -0.28 -10.11
C ASP A 299 9.76 1.10 -10.69
N TRP A 300 8.77 1.65 -11.39
CA TRP A 300 8.96 2.86 -12.18
C TRP A 300 8.64 4.13 -11.40
N SER A 301 7.78 4.04 -10.38
CA SER A 301 7.20 5.17 -9.63
C SER A 301 6.46 6.24 -10.46
N HIS A 302 6.80 6.45 -11.75
CA HIS A 302 6.24 7.44 -12.70
C HIS A 302 6.16 6.85 -14.12
N GLY A 303 5.88 5.55 -14.23
CA GLY A 303 5.81 4.82 -15.51
C GLY A 303 7.14 4.61 -16.25
N PRO A 304 7.13 3.77 -17.31
CA PRO A 304 8.34 3.34 -17.99
C PRO A 304 8.95 4.44 -18.86
N GLU A 305 10.29 4.45 -18.96
CA GLU A 305 11.04 5.35 -19.87
C GLU A 305 10.93 4.93 -21.37
N VAL A 306 9.72 4.58 -21.82
CA VAL A 306 9.41 4.17 -23.18
C VAL A 306 8.67 5.30 -23.89
N LYS A 307 9.30 5.87 -24.92
CA LYS A 307 8.73 6.98 -25.68
C LYS A 307 7.32 6.65 -26.21
N GLY A 308 6.35 7.48 -25.83
CA GLY A 308 4.95 7.34 -26.25
C GLY A 308 4.08 6.56 -25.27
N ILE A 309 4.65 6.10 -24.16
CA ILE A 309 3.95 5.64 -22.97
C ILE A 309 3.99 6.77 -21.94
N GLY A 310 2.86 7.02 -21.30
CA GLY A 310 2.76 7.97 -20.19
C GLY A 310 2.97 7.28 -18.85
N ASP A 311 2.98 8.08 -17.78
CA ASP A 311 3.19 7.60 -16.42
C ASP A 311 2.08 6.61 -15.99
N ASP A 312 0.85 6.86 -16.45
CA ASP A 312 -0.38 6.14 -16.11
C ASP A 312 -1.12 5.65 -17.39
N HIS A 313 -2.16 4.82 -17.20
CA HIS A 313 -3.08 4.35 -18.24
C HIS A 313 -2.40 3.60 -19.41
N PHE A 314 -1.43 2.75 -19.10
CA PHE A 314 -0.71 1.96 -20.10
C PHE A 314 -0.84 0.46 -19.82
N SER A 315 -0.39 -0.37 -20.76
CA SER A 315 -0.30 -1.81 -20.56
C SER A 315 0.89 -2.43 -21.28
N ILE A 316 1.33 -3.58 -20.79
CA ILE A 316 2.45 -4.33 -21.34
C ILE A 316 2.03 -5.79 -21.53
N ARG A 317 2.36 -6.35 -22.70
CA ARG A 317 2.31 -7.80 -22.94
C ARG A 317 3.73 -8.34 -23.06
N PHE A 318 4.14 -9.15 -22.11
CA PHE A 318 5.37 -9.92 -22.15
C PHE A 318 5.11 -11.28 -22.81
N THR A 319 5.95 -11.67 -23.77
CA THR A 319 5.84 -12.95 -24.48
C THR A 319 7.19 -13.65 -24.63
N GLY A 320 7.18 -14.97 -24.55
CA GLY A 320 8.37 -15.79 -24.74
C GLY A 320 8.11 -17.23 -24.31
N VAL A 321 9.14 -17.89 -23.80
CA VAL A 321 9.05 -19.26 -23.26
C VAL A 321 9.74 -19.36 -21.92
N LEU A 322 9.18 -20.22 -21.07
CA LEU A 322 9.81 -20.73 -19.86
C LEU A 322 10.42 -22.09 -20.21
N ARG A 323 11.74 -22.25 -20.05
CA ARG A 323 12.45 -23.50 -20.36
C ARG A 323 13.34 -23.93 -19.19
N PRO A 324 12.83 -24.70 -18.22
CA PRO A 324 13.58 -25.08 -17.03
C PRO A 324 14.78 -25.96 -17.39
N GLU A 325 15.86 -25.82 -16.62
CA GLU A 325 17.06 -26.65 -16.77
C GLU A 325 16.95 -27.99 -16.02
N LYS A 326 16.04 -28.07 -15.04
CA LYS A 326 15.79 -29.24 -14.21
C LYS A 326 14.29 -29.52 -14.13
N SER A 327 13.93 -30.80 -14.06
CA SER A 327 12.54 -31.19 -13.82
C SER A 327 12.20 -31.02 -12.33
N GLY A 328 10.96 -30.65 -12.04
CA GLY A 328 10.43 -30.57 -10.68
C GLY A 328 9.33 -29.54 -10.55
N THR A 329 8.87 -29.29 -9.34
CA THR A 329 7.88 -28.24 -9.06
C THR A 329 8.58 -26.89 -9.04
N TYR A 330 8.10 -25.96 -9.85
CA TYR A 330 8.52 -24.56 -9.86
C TYR A 330 7.37 -23.70 -9.33
N LYS A 331 7.71 -22.74 -8.48
CA LYS A 331 6.86 -21.61 -8.18
C LYS A 331 7.05 -20.57 -9.27
N ILE A 332 5.95 -20.12 -9.87
CA ILE A 332 5.94 -19.00 -10.81
C ILE A 332 5.21 -17.86 -10.12
N GLY A 333 5.98 -16.87 -9.68
CA GLY A 333 5.48 -15.68 -9.00
C GLY A 333 5.40 -14.49 -9.94
N VAL A 334 4.33 -13.72 -9.81
CA VAL A 334 4.17 -12.40 -10.42
C VAL A 334 3.76 -11.43 -9.32
N ARG A 335 4.50 -10.33 -9.20
CA ARG A 335 4.20 -9.25 -8.29
C ARG A 335 4.02 -7.97 -9.09
N GLY A 336 2.88 -7.29 -8.98
CA GLY A 336 2.60 -6.09 -9.76
C GLY A 336 1.61 -5.12 -9.12
N ASP A 337 1.66 -3.88 -9.61
CA ASP A 337 0.81 -2.71 -9.32
C ASP A 337 0.62 -1.96 -10.64
N ASP A 338 -0.57 -1.82 -11.24
CA ASP A 338 -1.87 -2.40 -10.90
C ASP A 338 -2.02 -3.87 -11.40
N GLY A 339 -2.97 -4.12 -12.31
CA GLY A 339 -3.50 -5.44 -12.61
C GLY A 339 -2.63 -6.27 -13.54
N TYR A 340 -2.58 -7.57 -13.29
CA TYR A 340 -1.81 -8.52 -14.10
C TYR A 340 -2.46 -9.90 -14.19
N ARG A 341 -2.14 -10.62 -15.27
CA ARG A 341 -2.54 -12.02 -15.45
C ARG A 341 -1.49 -12.79 -16.23
N LEU A 342 -1.32 -14.05 -15.85
CA LEU A 342 -0.30 -14.93 -16.42
C LEU A 342 -0.95 -16.10 -17.14
N PHE A 343 -0.47 -16.38 -18.34
CA PHE A 343 -0.81 -17.56 -19.13
C PHE A 343 0.43 -18.40 -19.36
N ILE A 344 0.28 -19.72 -19.15
CA ILE A 344 1.25 -20.73 -19.56
C ILE A 344 0.57 -21.68 -20.53
N ASP A 345 1.14 -21.87 -21.72
CA ASP A 345 0.56 -22.66 -22.82
C ASP A 345 -0.90 -22.28 -23.09
N ASP A 346 -1.16 -20.96 -23.14
CA ASP A 346 -2.47 -20.35 -23.38
C ASP A 346 -3.53 -20.63 -22.28
N LYS A 347 -3.16 -21.29 -21.18
CA LYS A 347 -4.01 -21.45 -20.00
C LYS A 347 -3.69 -20.35 -18.98
N GLN A 348 -4.72 -19.62 -18.55
CA GLN A 348 -4.60 -18.64 -17.48
C GLN A 348 -4.32 -19.34 -16.15
N VAL A 349 -3.21 -18.99 -15.50
CA VAL A 349 -2.76 -19.59 -14.22
C VAL A 349 -2.73 -18.59 -13.07
N ILE A 350 -2.67 -17.28 -13.37
CA ILE A 350 -2.85 -16.19 -12.40
C ILE A 350 -3.81 -15.17 -13.00
N ASP A 351 -4.76 -14.69 -12.22
CA ASP A 351 -5.72 -13.66 -12.59
C ASP A 351 -5.87 -12.63 -11.46
N LEU A 352 -5.26 -11.47 -11.65
CA LEU A 352 -5.49 -10.26 -10.87
C LEU A 352 -5.69 -9.09 -11.84
N TRP A 353 -6.66 -9.22 -12.74
CA TRP A 353 -6.95 -8.19 -13.75
C TRP A 353 -7.91 -7.11 -13.21
N ASN A 354 -7.51 -6.47 -12.11
CA ASN A 354 -8.23 -5.38 -11.45
C ASN A 354 -7.23 -4.45 -10.74
N ASP A 355 -7.68 -3.23 -10.41
CA ASP A 355 -6.83 -2.26 -9.69
C ASP A 355 -6.57 -2.77 -8.28
N HIS A 356 -5.30 -2.74 -7.88
CA HIS A 356 -4.85 -3.13 -6.56
C HIS A 356 -3.43 -2.61 -6.36
N GLY A 357 -3.08 -2.25 -5.14
CA GLY A 357 -1.69 -1.97 -4.82
C GLY A 357 -0.79 -3.18 -5.09
N ALA A 358 0.50 -2.90 -5.16
CA ALA A 358 1.58 -3.83 -5.41
C ALA A 358 1.44 -5.19 -4.66
N THR A 359 0.94 -6.24 -5.34
CA THR A 359 0.57 -7.54 -4.74
C THR A 359 1.36 -8.68 -5.37
N LEU A 360 1.75 -9.72 -4.61
CA LEU A 360 2.37 -10.95 -5.12
C LEU A 360 1.33 -12.09 -5.23
N LYS A 361 1.30 -12.77 -6.37
CA LYS A 361 0.60 -14.06 -6.55
C LYS A 361 1.54 -15.07 -7.18
N SER A 362 1.37 -16.33 -6.82
CA SER A 362 2.17 -17.41 -7.36
C SER A 362 1.35 -18.66 -7.63
N VAL A 363 1.83 -19.47 -8.55
CA VAL A 363 1.32 -20.83 -8.81
C VAL A 363 2.48 -21.82 -8.75
N ASP A 364 2.22 -23.00 -8.18
CA ASP A 364 3.16 -24.11 -8.22
C ASP A 364 2.84 -25.00 -9.41
N MET A 365 3.84 -25.28 -10.25
CA MET A 365 3.66 -26.05 -11.48
C MET A 365 4.78 -27.08 -11.67
N PRO A 366 4.44 -28.36 -11.97
CA PRO A 366 5.45 -29.34 -12.34
C PRO A 366 5.96 -29.03 -13.75
N LEU A 367 7.26 -28.80 -13.87
CA LEU A 367 7.93 -28.54 -15.13
C LEU A 367 8.94 -29.64 -15.47
N VAL A 368 9.17 -29.85 -16.76
CA VAL A 368 10.12 -30.85 -17.29
C VAL A 368 11.32 -30.15 -17.91
N ALA A 369 12.53 -30.57 -17.51
CA ALA A 369 13.79 -30.05 -18.03
C ALA A 369 13.79 -30.01 -19.57
N GLY A 370 14.16 -28.86 -20.13
CA GLY A 370 14.29 -28.64 -21.57
C GLY A 370 12.97 -28.50 -22.33
N HIS A 371 11.81 -28.75 -21.71
CA HIS A 371 10.52 -28.46 -22.33
C HIS A 371 10.27 -26.95 -22.37
N GLU A 372 9.73 -26.44 -23.48
CA GLU A 372 9.44 -25.02 -23.64
C GLU A 372 7.96 -24.76 -23.46
N TYR A 373 7.63 -24.06 -22.38
CA TYR A 373 6.27 -23.65 -22.06
C TYR A 373 6.06 -22.22 -22.57
N LYS A 374 5.04 -21.96 -23.37
CA LYS A 374 4.73 -20.62 -23.85
C LYS A 374 4.33 -19.74 -22.67
N VAL A 375 4.93 -18.56 -22.56
CA VAL A 375 4.61 -17.59 -21.50
C VAL A 375 3.99 -16.36 -22.14
N THR A 376 2.84 -15.95 -21.60
CA THR A 376 2.25 -14.63 -21.82
C THR A 376 1.93 -14.01 -20.46
N LEU A 377 2.62 -12.93 -20.10
CA LEU A 377 2.25 -12.11 -18.95
C LEU A 377 1.66 -10.81 -19.49
N GLU A 378 0.46 -10.48 -19.04
CA GLU A 378 -0.20 -9.22 -19.33
C GLU A 378 -0.28 -8.39 -18.05
N TYR A 379 -0.04 -7.10 -18.19
CA TYR A 379 0.00 -6.12 -17.11
C TYR A 379 -0.62 -4.82 -17.59
N TYR A 380 -1.34 -4.10 -16.72
CA TYR A 380 -1.77 -2.73 -16.96
C TYR A 380 -1.52 -1.85 -15.73
N GLU A 381 -1.31 -0.56 -15.99
CA GLU A 381 -1.26 0.50 -14.99
C GLU A 381 -2.47 1.40 -15.15
N ASN A 382 -3.22 1.65 -14.08
CA ASN A 382 -4.29 2.63 -14.08
C ASN A 382 -3.77 4.00 -13.67
N ALA A 383 -3.32 4.12 -12.42
CA ALA A 383 -2.89 5.39 -11.86
C ALA A 383 -1.95 5.20 -10.67
N GLY A 384 -0.94 6.06 -10.57
CA GLY A 384 -0.06 6.12 -9.41
C GLY A 384 1.27 5.44 -9.67
N GLY A 385 1.60 4.45 -8.83
CA GLY A 385 2.91 3.81 -8.83
C GLY A 385 2.93 2.52 -9.63
N ALA A 386 3.54 2.54 -10.80
CA ALA A 386 3.65 1.34 -11.65
C ALA A 386 4.80 0.40 -11.23
N SER A 387 4.51 -0.88 -10.97
CA SER A 387 5.53 -1.92 -10.74
C SER A 387 5.14 -3.28 -11.32
N ILE A 388 6.11 -4.04 -11.82
CA ILE A 388 5.89 -5.44 -12.25
C ILE A 388 7.19 -6.24 -12.14
N SER A 389 7.11 -7.40 -11.49
CA SER A 389 8.19 -8.37 -11.39
C SER A 389 7.68 -9.80 -11.55
N MET A 390 8.49 -10.67 -12.15
CA MET A 390 8.14 -12.07 -12.35
C MET A 390 9.37 -12.97 -12.17
N ALA A 391 9.17 -14.11 -11.50
CA ALA A 391 10.19 -15.15 -11.39
C ALA A 391 9.60 -16.56 -11.52
N ALA A 392 10.38 -17.48 -12.06
CA ALA A 392 10.08 -18.92 -12.07
C ALA A 392 11.24 -19.69 -11.46
N TYR A 393 11.01 -20.31 -10.30
CA TYR A 393 12.06 -20.87 -9.46
C TYR A 393 11.61 -22.11 -8.70
N GLN A 394 12.57 -22.93 -8.31
CA GLN A 394 12.34 -23.97 -7.31
C GLN A 394 12.76 -23.38 -5.96
N GLU A 395 11.82 -23.29 -5.03
CA GLU A 395 12.13 -22.81 -3.68
C GLU A 395 13.20 -23.70 -3.05
N LYS A 396 14.26 -23.07 -2.56
CA LYS A 396 15.29 -23.72 -1.76
C LYS A 396 15.40 -22.96 -0.46
N ILE A 397 14.92 -23.60 0.59
CA ILE A 397 15.04 -23.11 1.95
C ILE A 397 16.29 -23.74 2.53
N ASP A 398 17.22 -22.91 2.99
CA ASP A 398 18.43 -23.34 3.66
C ASP A 398 18.71 -22.42 4.84
N PHE A 399 18.43 -22.93 6.04
CA PHE A 399 18.65 -22.20 7.29
C PHE A 399 20.02 -22.50 7.92
N SER A 400 20.88 -23.30 7.29
CA SER A 400 22.14 -23.76 7.89
C SER A 400 23.03 -22.60 8.34
N ALA A 401 23.10 -21.53 7.55
CA ALA A 401 23.86 -20.33 7.92
C ALA A 401 23.27 -19.61 9.15
N ALA A 402 21.95 -19.61 9.31
CA ALA A 402 21.29 -19.05 10.48
C ALA A 402 21.50 -19.93 11.72
N GLU A 403 21.36 -21.25 11.58
CA GLU A 403 21.62 -22.23 12.65
C GLU A 403 23.08 -22.17 13.14
N GLU A 404 24.03 -22.14 12.20
CA GLU A 404 25.46 -22.03 12.51
C GLU A 404 25.76 -20.72 13.25
N ALA A 405 25.26 -19.59 12.74
CA ALA A 405 25.44 -18.28 13.36
C ALA A 405 24.79 -18.18 14.75
N ALA A 406 23.63 -18.82 14.94
CA ALA A 406 22.93 -18.87 16.21
C ALA A 406 23.71 -19.70 17.25
N SER A 407 24.29 -20.83 16.84
CA SER A 407 25.05 -21.73 17.72
C SER A 407 26.33 -21.11 18.31
N HIS A 408 26.80 -20.00 17.74
CA HIS A 408 28.03 -19.31 18.12
C HIS A 408 27.79 -17.95 18.80
N ALA A 409 26.55 -17.63 19.19
CA ALA A 409 26.19 -16.39 19.87
C ALA A 409 25.77 -16.60 21.32
N ASP A 410 26.00 -15.60 22.18
CA ASP A 410 25.45 -15.61 23.54
C ASP A 410 23.94 -15.31 23.53
N VAL A 411 23.51 -14.49 22.57
CA VAL A 411 22.11 -14.08 22.37
C VAL A 411 21.77 -14.12 20.88
N VAL A 412 20.60 -14.64 20.56
CA VAL A 412 20.01 -14.57 19.22
C VAL A 412 18.80 -13.64 19.25
N ILE A 413 18.73 -12.73 18.28
CA ILE A 413 17.60 -11.83 18.06
C ILE A 413 16.97 -12.20 16.72
N LEU A 414 15.74 -12.73 16.75
CA LEU A 414 14.96 -13.02 15.55
C LEU A 414 14.08 -11.81 15.21
N ALA A 415 14.32 -11.20 14.05
CA ALA A 415 13.57 -10.06 13.52
C ALA A 415 12.53 -10.55 12.49
N MET A 416 11.39 -10.96 13.00
CA MET A 416 10.26 -11.51 12.24
C MET A 416 9.09 -10.51 12.20
N GLY A 417 8.12 -10.78 11.34
CA GLY A 417 6.90 -10.01 11.23
C GLY A 417 6.55 -9.70 9.78
N PHE A 418 5.71 -8.70 9.64
CA PHE A 418 5.19 -8.24 8.36
C PHE A 418 5.98 -7.04 7.86
N ASP A 419 5.83 -6.76 6.57
CA ASP A 419 6.32 -5.58 5.87
C ASP A 419 5.29 -5.13 4.81
N ALA A 420 5.60 -4.09 4.04
CA ALA A 420 4.73 -3.53 3.00
C ALA A 420 4.27 -4.52 1.92
N SER A 421 4.93 -5.68 1.76
CA SER A 421 4.49 -6.73 0.84
C SER A 421 3.39 -7.63 1.40
N SER A 422 3.19 -7.59 2.72
CA SER A 422 2.28 -8.46 3.47
C SER A 422 1.23 -7.71 4.29
N GLU A 423 1.46 -6.43 4.59
CA GLU A 423 0.50 -5.50 5.18
C GLU A 423 0.53 -4.18 4.42
N GLY A 424 -0.54 -3.84 3.73
CA GLY A 424 -0.64 -2.62 2.93
C GLY A 424 -2.05 -2.33 2.48
N GLU A 425 -2.23 -1.14 1.93
CA GLU A 425 -3.49 -0.72 1.31
C GLU A 425 -3.81 -1.57 0.08
N GLY A 426 -5.09 -1.91 -0.10
CA GLY A 426 -5.61 -2.64 -1.27
C GLY A 426 -5.76 -4.15 -1.10
N PHE A 427 -5.28 -4.74 0.01
CA PHE A 427 -5.45 -6.16 0.26
C PHE A 427 -5.47 -6.50 1.76
N ASP A 428 -6.19 -7.57 2.12
CA ASP A 428 -6.18 -8.13 3.46
C ASP A 428 -5.15 -9.26 3.59
N ARG A 429 -4.55 -9.38 4.76
CA ARG A 429 -3.60 -10.45 5.07
C ARG A 429 -4.26 -11.65 5.74
N THR A 430 -3.50 -12.75 5.84
CA THR A 430 -3.82 -13.87 6.72
C THR A 430 -3.33 -13.61 8.16
N PHE A 431 -3.70 -14.48 9.09
CA PHE A 431 -3.24 -14.41 10.48
C PHE A 431 -1.82 -14.98 10.69
N GLU A 432 -1.33 -15.80 9.75
CA GLU A 432 -0.05 -16.49 9.83
C GLU A 432 1.11 -15.55 9.54
N LEU A 433 2.29 -15.84 10.09
CA LEU A 433 3.51 -15.14 9.68
C LEU A 433 3.77 -15.38 8.19
N PRO A 434 4.43 -14.44 7.49
CA PRO A 434 4.81 -14.65 6.12
C PRO A 434 5.64 -15.95 5.97
N PRO A 435 5.59 -16.59 4.78
CA PRO A 435 6.20 -17.90 4.56
C PRO A 435 7.61 -18.04 5.11
N TYR A 436 7.89 -19.20 5.69
CA TYR A 436 9.18 -19.63 6.25
C TYR A 436 9.64 -18.94 7.53
N GLN A 437 9.00 -17.86 7.96
CA GLN A 437 9.35 -17.23 9.23
C GLN A 437 9.09 -18.15 10.43
N GLU A 438 7.95 -18.84 10.45
CA GLU A 438 7.65 -19.81 11.52
C GLU A 438 8.58 -21.03 11.50
N THR A 439 9.05 -21.46 10.33
CA THR A 439 10.01 -22.59 10.23
C THR A 439 11.43 -22.19 10.62
N LEU A 440 11.78 -20.91 10.50
CA LEU A 440 13.07 -20.35 10.91
C LEU A 440 13.17 -20.14 12.43
N ILE A 441 12.04 -19.83 13.09
CA ILE A 441 11.94 -19.73 14.56
C ILE A 441 12.10 -21.11 15.19
#